data_AF-A0A2E2EF38-F1
#
_entry.id   AF-A0A2E2EF38-F1
#
_cell.length_a   1.000
_cell.length_b   1.000
_cell.length_c   1.000
_cell.angle_alpha   90.00
_cell.angle_beta   90.00
_cell.angle_gamma   90.00
#
_symmetry.space_group_name_H-M   'P 1'
#
loop_
_entity.id
_entity.type
_entity.pdbx_description
1 polymer ?
#
loop_
_entity_poly.entity_id
_entity_poly.type
_entity_poly.pdbx_seq_one_letter_code
_entity_poly.pdbx_strand_id
1 'polypeptide(L)'
;MQVVPSGNYIPFLSSGENKPKVQIKSFKMDQTPVTNFEFNQFLKANPKWRKTKVLSLFADQNYLKHWKHDLLSEGEIKKIGDSPVVNVSWFAARAFCHAQQGRLASINEWEFAADSDNPKNIQKILRWYGKIKKNQSTPVKKMSLGKYGLRGMHGYIWEWVNDYNSVLITNDSRSTSSDKMNGLFCGGGSLGSKDASNYASFMRYAFRSGLDGKYTYSLLGFRCIKNM
;
A
#
# COMPACT_ATOMS: atom_id res chain seq x y z
N MET A 1 9.77 12.63 7.32
CA MET A 1 9.89 11.16 7.48
C MET A 1 10.16 10.81 8.95
N GLN A 2 9.75 9.62 9.37
CA GLN A 2 10.01 9.03 10.70
C GLN A 2 10.98 7.86 10.55
N VAL A 3 11.81 7.62 11.57
CA VAL A 3 12.72 6.46 11.59
C VAL A 3 11.96 5.23 12.06
N VAL A 4 12.01 4.17 11.27
CA VAL A 4 11.59 2.82 11.65
C VAL A 4 12.86 2.05 12.00
N PRO A 5 13.04 1.60 13.26
CA PRO A 5 14.25 0.90 13.68
C PRO A 5 14.33 -0.48 13.04
N SER A 6 15.54 -1.04 12.97
CA SER A 6 15.71 -2.42 12.55
C SER A 6 15.02 -3.39 13.52
N GLY A 7 14.55 -4.52 13.01
CA GLY A 7 13.92 -5.53 13.83
C GLY A 7 13.68 -6.82 13.07
N ASN A 8 13.16 -7.82 13.76
CA ASN A 8 12.74 -9.07 13.14
C ASN A 8 11.24 -9.06 12.90
N TYR A 9 10.82 -9.49 11.72
CA TYR A 9 9.42 -9.63 11.35
C TYR A 9 9.14 -11.08 10.92
N ILE A 10 7.97 -11.61 11.27
CA ILE A 10 7.51 -12.91 10.78
C ILE A 10 6.42 -12.61 9.74
N PRO A 11 6.69 -12.85 8.44
CA PRO A 11 5.71 -12.63 7.38
C PRO A 11 4.39 -13.34 7.67
N PHE A 12 3.29 -12.71 7.26
CA PHE A 12 1.97 -13.32 7.43
C PHE A 12 1.82 -14.58 6.57
N LEU A 13 2.30 -14.55 5.32
CA LEU A 13 2.40 -15.74 4.47
C LEU A 13 3.87 -16.12 4.31
N SER A 14 4.18 -17.39 4.55
CA SER A 14 5.54 -17.92 4.37
C SER A 14 5.47 -19.38 3.93
N SER A 15 6.26 -19.75 2.92
CA SER A 15 6.45 -21.14 2.52
C SER A 15 7.43 -21.85 3.48
N GLY A 16 7.04 -23.03 3.97
CA GLY A 16 7.86 -23.89 4.82
C GLY A 16 7.41 -23.96 6.29
N GLU A 17 7.64 -25.12 6.93
CA GLU A 17 7.17 -25.44 8.30
C GLU A 17 7.68 -24.45 9.38
N ASN A 18 8.82 -23.80 9.14
CA ASN A 18 9.51 -22.96 10.13
C ASN A 18 9.22 -21.44 10.04
N LYS A 19 8.33 -20.98 9.13
CA LYS A 19 7.93 -19.56 8.97
C LYS A 19 9.08 -18.56 9.20
N PRO A 20 10.08 -18.50 8.29
CA PRO A 20 11.35 -17.84 8.56
C PRO A 20 11.18 -16.35 8.94
N LYS A 21 11.88 -15.95 10.00
CA LYS A 21 11.99 -14.53 10.38
C LYS A 21 12.75 -13.78 9.29
N VAL A 22 12.21 -12.64 8.87
CA VAL A 22 12.87 -11.69 7.97
C VAL A 22 13.45 -10.56 8.80
N GLN A 23 14.73 -10.28 8.59
CA GLN A 23 15.39 -9.13 9.21
C GLN A 23 15.02 -7.86 8.44
N ILE A 24 14.40 -6.90 9.13
CA ILE A 24 14.09 -5.57 8.64
C ILE A 24 15.23 -4.65 9.06
N LYS A 25 15.95 -4.07 8.09
CA LYS A 25 16.95 -3.02 8.36
C LYS A 25 16.23 -1.72 8.75
N SER A 26 16.92 -0.82 9.43
CA SER A 26 16.36 0.50 9.73
C SER A 26 16.16 1.31 8.44
N PHE A 27 15.05 2.04 8.35
CA PHE A 27 14.74 2.92 7.22
C PHE A 27 13.95 4.15 7.70
N LYS A 28 13.84 5.17 6.83
CA LYS A 28 12.97 6.32 7.04
C LYS A 28 11.69 6.15 6.23
N MET A 29 10.53 6.38 6.83
CA MET A 29 9.23 6.31 6.15
C MET A 29 8.50 7.64 6.25
N ASP A 30 7.78 8.04 5.20
CA ASP A 30 6.92 9.21 5.28
C ASP A 30 5.91 9.05 6.41
N GLN A 31 5.77 10.12 7.21
CA GLN A 31 4.89 10.11 8.37
C GLN A 31 3.44 9.88 7.93
N THR A 32 3.08 10.42 6.77
CA THR A 32 1.74 10.38 6.20
C THR A 32 1.80 9.80 4.79
N PRO A 33 0.65 9.37 4.22
CA PRO A 33 0.56 9.16 2.79
C PRO A 33 0.90 10.43 2.01
N VAL A 34 1.34 10.25 0.77
CA VAL A 34 1.54 11.36 -0.18
C VAL A 34 0.23 12.09 -0.39
N THR A 35 0.28 13.41 -0.31
CA THR A 35 -0.86 14.29 -0.44
C THR A 35 -1.12 14.71 -1.89
N ASN A 36 -2.34 15.17 -2.18
CA ASN A 36 -2.68 15.73 -3.47
C ASN A 36 -1.82 16.96 -3.81
N PHE A 37 -1.47 17.79 -2.82
CA PHE A 37 -0.59 18.93 -3.04
C PHE A 37 0.81 18.50 -3.49
N GLU A 38 1.43 17.55 -2.80
CA GLU A 38 2.76 17.03 -3.14
C GLU A 38 2.75 16.38 -4.53
N PHE A 39 1.72 15.57 -4.81
CA PHE A 39 1.58 14.94 -6.13
C PHE A 39 1.37 15.98 -7.24
N ASN A 40 0.63 17.07 -6.97
CA ASN A 40 0.47 18.17 -7.93
C ASN A 40 1.80 18.84 -8.27
N GLN A 41 2.70 19.03 -7.29
CA GLN A 41 4.05 19.55 -7.57
C GLN A 41 4.87 18.57 -8.42
N PHE A 42 4.76 17.27 -8.15
CA PHE A 42 5.39 16.24 -8.97
C PHE A 42 4.92 16.29 -10.43
N LEU A 43 3.61 16.47 -10.68
CA LEU A 43 3.04 16.57 -12.03
C LEU A 43 3.41 17.86 -12.77
N LYS A 44 3.71 18.95 -12.04
CA LYS A 44 4.30 20.16 -12.63
C LYS A 44 5.69 19.87 -13.16
N ALA A 45 6.53 19.22 -12.36
CA ALA A 45 7.91 18.87 -12.71
C ALA A 45 8.01 17.70 -13.70
N ASN A 46 7.00 16.82 -13.77
CA ASN A 46 7.02 15.63 -14.62
C ASN A 46 5.75 15.54 -15.49
N PRO A 47 5.63 16.36 -16.55
CA PRO A 47 4.40 16.44 -17.34
C PRO A 47 3.93 15.13 -17.96
N LYS A 48 4.83 14.16 -18.19
CA LYS A 48 4.49 12.82 -18.71
C LYS A 48 3.55 12.02 -17.80
N TRP A 49 3.50 12.35 -16.51
CA TRP A 49 2.61 11.70 -15.53
C TRP A 49 1.26 12.40 -15.38
N ARG A 50 1.00 13.46 -16.14
CA ARG A 50 -0.29 14.14 -16.13
C ARG A 50 -1.38 13.24 -16.70
N LYS A 51 -2.61 13.40 -16.23
CA LYS A 51 -3.75 12.54 -16.56
C LYS A 51 -3.98 12.41 -18.07
N THR A 52 -3.83 13.49 -18.83
CA THR A 52 -4.01 13.49 -20.29
C THR A 52 -2.80 12.95 -21.07
N LYS A 53 -1.64 12.79 -20.42
CA LYS A 53 -0.36 12.45 -21.05
C LYS A 53 0.19 11.08 -20.67
N VAL A 54 -0.28 10.51 -19.57
CA VAL A 54 0.18 9.20 -19.10
C VAL A 54 -0.16 8.13 -20.13
N LEU A 55 0.81 7.27 -20.43
CA LEU A 55 0.59 6.16 -21.34
C LEU A 55 -0.33 5.13 -20.67
N SER A 56 -1.26 4.55 -21.43
CA SER A 56 -2.19 3.52 -20.95
C SER A 56 -1.50 2.25 -20.44
N LEU A 57 -0.23 2.05 -20.83
CA LEU A 57 0.64 1.01 -20.28
C LEU A 57 0.94 1.23 -18.78
N PHE A 58 0.99 2.48 -18.33
CA PHE A 58 1.39 2.84 -16.97
C PHE A 58 0.23 3.22 -16.05
N ALA A 59 -0.94 3.51 -16.60
CA ALA A 59 -2.12 3.82 -15.81
C ALA A 59 -3.42 3.53 -16.58
N ASP A 60 -4.43 3.05 -15.87
CA ASP A 60 -5.77 2.86 -16.43
C ASP A 60 -6.55 4.18 -16.60
N GLN A 61 -7.75 4.09 -17.17
CA GLN A 61 -8.62 5.24 -17.45
C GLN A 61 -9.11 5.98 -16.19
N ASN A 62 -9.01 5.36 -15.00
CA ASN A 62 -9.41 5.97 -13.74
C ASN A 62 -8.27 6.76 -13.07
N TYR A 63 -7.08 6.82 -13.68
CA TYR A 63 -5.96 7.60 -13.17
C TYR A 63 -6.34 9.06 -12.92
N LEU A 64 -6.12 9.52 -11.67
CA LEU A 64 -6.52 10.85 -11.18
C LEU A 64 -7.98 11.20 -11.52
N LYS A 65 -8.90 10.22 -11.51
CA LYS A 65 -10.32 10.42 -11.87
C LYS A 65 -10.99 11.57 -11.13
N HIS A 66 -10.64 11.74 -9.85
CA HIS A 66 -11.16 12.78 -8.97
C HIS A 66 -10.62 14.20 -9.25
N TRP A 67 -9.62 14.36 -10.12
CA TRP A 67 -9.12 15.66 -10.55
C TRP A 67 -9.83 16.07 -11.84
N LYS A 68 -10.21 17.35 -11.93
CA LYS A 68 -10.88 17.91 -13.12
C LYS A 68 -9.92 18.09 -14.29
N HIS A 69 -8.67 18.45 -14.01
CA HIS A 69 -7.64 18.76 -14.99
C HIS A 69 -6.32 18.07 -14.63
N ASP A 70 -5.31 18.22 -15.48
CA ASP A 70 -3.97 17.66 -15.28
C ASP A 70 -3.28 18.14 -13.99
N LEU A 71 -3.62 19.34 -13.55
CA LEU A 71 -3.10 19.98 -12.34
C LEU A 71 -4.26 20.54 -11.53
N LEU A 72 -4.10 20.58 -10.22
CA LEU A 72 -5.06 21.20 -9.32
C LEU A 72 -4.98 22.73 -9.42
N SER A 73 -6.15 23.36 -9.54
CA SER A 73 -6.32 24.79 -9.33
C SER A 73 -6.12 25.15 -7.84
N GLU A 74 -5.91 26.43 -7.55
CA GLU A 74 -5.77 26.91 -6.16
C GLU A 74 -6.99 26.56 -5.29
N GLY A 75 -8.19 26.67 -5.86
CA GLY A 75 -9.43 26.32 -5.18
C GLY A 75 -9.53 24.82 -4.85
N GLU A 76 -8.99 23.95 -5.70
CA GLU A 76 -8.93 22.51 -5.43
C GLU A 76 -7.84 22.17 -4.41
N ILE A 77 -6.67 22.82 -4.48
CA ILE A 77 -5.61 22.66 -3.47
C ILE A 77 -6.14 23.00 -2.07
N LYS A 78 -6.91 24.09 -1.92
CA LYS A 78 -7.53 24.45 -0.63
C LYS A 78 -8.51 23.38 -0.11
N LYS A 79 -9.16 22.62 -0.99
CA LYS A 79 -10.19 21.63 -0.63
C LYS A 79 -9.62 20.23 -0.35
N ILE A 80 -8.67 19.78 -1.17
CA ILE A 80 -8.17 18.40 -1.14
C ILE A 80 -6.66 18.29 -1.02
N GLY A 81 -5.92 19.40 -1.05
CA GLY A 81 -4.46 19.42 -1.09
C GLY A 81 -3.80 18.64 0.02
N ASP A 82 -4.35 18.70 1.24
CA ASP A 82 -3.84 17.97 2.43
C ASP A 82 -4.37 16.54 2.55
N SER A 83 -5.29 16.12 1.68
CA SER A 83 -5.82 14.76 1.65
C SER A 83 -4.89 13.84 0.87
N PRO A 84 -4.85 12.53 1.17
CA PRO A 84 -4.02 11.59 0.43
C PRO A 84 -4.37 11.59 -1.06
N VAL A 85 -3.35 11.50 -1.91
CA VAL A 85 -3.57 11.25 -3.34
C VAL A 85 -4.02 9.80 -3.53
N VAL A 86 -5.06 9.61 -4.33
CA VAL A 86 -5.65 8.30 -4.66
C VAL A 86 -5.93 8.22 -6.15
N ASN A 87 -6.38 7.07 -6.65
CA ASN A 87 -6.48 6.79 -8.10
C ASN A 87 -5.12 7.00 -8.80
N VAL A 88 -4.05 6.50 -8.18
CA VAL A 88 -2.69 6.53 -8.74
C VAL A 88 -2.24 5.10 -9.00
N SER A 89 -1.56 4.89 -10.12
CA SER A 89 -1.02 3.57 -10.46
C SER A 89 0.27 3.31 -9.68
N TRP A 90 0.67 2.04 -9.60
CA TRP A 90 1.93 1.66 -8.97
C TRP A 90 3.12 2.33 -9.67
N PHE A 91 3.09 2.42 -11.00
CA PHE A 91 4.15 3.06 -11.78
C PHE A 91 4.30 4.55 -11.44
N ALA A 92 3.18 5.27 -11.30
CA ALA A 92 3.19 6.68 -10.91
C ALA A 92 3.68 6.87 -9.47
N ALA A 93 3.22 6.02 -8.54
CA ALA A 93 3.66 6.02 -7.14
C ALA A 93 5.17 5.77 -7.01
N ARG A 94 5.69 4.77 -7.73
CA ARG A 94 7.12 4.46 -7.79
C ARG A 94 7.92 5.61 -8.40
N ALA A 95 7.46 6.20 -9.50
CA ALA A 95 8.13 7.34 -10.13
C ALA A 95 8.18 8.58 -9.23
N PHE A 96 7.10 8.84 -8.49
CA PHE A 96 7.07 9.90 -7.48
C PHE A 96 8.12 9.66 -6.40
N CYS A 97 8.18 8.46 -5.81
CA CYS A 97 9.17 8.17 -4.77
C CYS A 97 10.60 8.26 -5.31
N HIS A 98 10.86 7.78 -6.53
CA HIS A 98 12.17 7.96 -7.17
C HIS A 98 12.54 9.42 -7.38
N ALA A 99 11.60 10.28 -7.79
CA ALA A 99 11.84 11.72 -7.93
C ALA A 99 12.21 12.38 -6.58
N GLN A 100 11.80 11.79 -5.46
CA GLN A 100 12.21 12.21 -4.12
C GLN A 100 13.44 11.48 -3.58
N GLN A 101 14.18 10.74 -4.41
CA GLN A 101 15.33 9.91 -4.00
C GLN A 101 14.93 8.85 -2.94
N GLY A 102 13.72 8.31 -3.07
CA GLY A 102 13.19 7.23 -2.23
C GLY A 102 12.62 6.11 -3.07
N ARG A 103 11.85 5.22 -2.42
CA ARG A 103 11.17 4.08 -3.03
C ARG A 103 9.89 3.77 -2.30
N LEU A 104 9.08 2.87 -2.87
CA LEU A 104 8.00 2.23 -2.14
C LEU A 104 8.57 1.23 -1.11
N ALA A 105 7.87 1.06 0.02
CA ALA A 105 8.21 0.01 1.00
C ALA A 105 7.92 -1.37 0.42
N SER A 106 8.67 -2.39 0.82
CA SER A 106 8.25 -3.79 0.62
C SER A 106 7.05 -4.13 1.50
N ILE A 107 6.35 -5.23 1.22
CA ILE A 107 5.27 -5.76 2.07
C ILE A 107 5.78 -5.91 3.50
N ASN A 108 6.94 -6.55 3.69
CA ASN A 108 7.47 -6.81 5.03
C ASN A 108 7.84 -5.53 5.78
N GLU A 109 8.43 -4.55 5.11
CA GLU A 109 8.71 -3.23 5.71
C GLU A 109 7.43 -2.50 6.09
N TRP A 110 6.41 -2.55 5.23
CA TRP A 110 5.12 -1.91 5.48
C TRP A 110 4.37 -2.57 6.64
N GLU A 111 4.27 -3.90 6.66
CA GLU A 111 3.59 -4.65 7.72
C GLU A 111 4.30 -4.47 9.07
N PHE A 112 5.64 -4.48 9.08
CA PHE A 112 6.45 -4.21 10.28
C PHE A 112 6.24 -2.79 10.81
N ALA A 113 6.26 -1.78 9.93
CA ALA A 113 6.02 -0.39 10.31
C ALA A 113 4.57 -0.15 10.77
N ALA A 114 3.61 -0.85 10.16
CA ALA A 114 2.19 -0.73 10.47
C ALA A 114 1.79 -1.40 11.80
N ASP A 115 2.64 -2.27 12.37
CA ASP A 115 2.30 -3.08 13.55
C ASP A 115 0.99 -3.86 13.32
N SER A 116 0.89 -4.47 12.13
CA SER A 116 -0.35 -4.97 11.55
C SER A 116 -0.93 -6.21 12.22
N ASP A 117 -0.11 -6.92 13.00
CA ASP A 117 -0.47 -8.10 13.80
C ASP A 117 -0.95 -7.75 15.22
N ASN A 118 -0.89 -6.48 15.62
CA ASN A 118 -1.36 -6.05 16.92
C ASN A 118 -2.90 -6.22 17.01
N PRO A 119 -3.44 -6.92 18.02
CA PRO A 119 -4.89 -7.16 18.13
C PRO A 119 -5.74 -5.88 18.08
N LYS A 120 -5.24 -4.77 18.65
CA LYS A 120 -5.93 -3.47 18.60
C LYS A 120 -6.01 -2.93 17.17
N ASN A 121 -4.95 -3.11 16.37
CA ASN A 121 -4.93 -2.70 14.97
C ASN A 121 -5.78 -3.63 14.10
N ILE A 122 -5.74 -4.94 14.33
CA ILE A 122 -6.59 -5.93 13.64
C ILE A 122 -8.07 -5.55 13.79
N GLN A 123 -8.54 -5.29 15.01
CA GLN A 123 -9.93 -4.87 15.23
C GLN A 123 -10.27 -3.56 14.52
N LYS A 124 -9.35 -2.59 14.49
CA LYS A 124 -9.54 -1.32 13.78
C LYS A 124 -9.69 -1.54 12.27
N ILE A 125 -8.89 -2.41 11.68
CA ILE A 125 -8.96 -2.75 10.25
C ILE A 125 -10.29 -3.44 9.93
N LEU A 126 -10.70 -4.42 10.73
CA LEU A 126 -11.97 -5.13 10.54
C LEU A 126 -13.17 -4.17 10.59
N ARG A 127 -13.18 -3.21 11.53
CA ARG A 127 -14.21 -2.16 11.58
C ARG A 127 -14.24 -1.29 10.33
N TRP A 128 -13.07 -1.01 9.75
CA TRP A 128 -12.98 -0.25 8.50
C TRP A 128 -13.52 -1.03 7.31
N TYR A 129 -13.23 -2.34 7.21
CA TYR A 129 -13.82 -3.20 6.18
C TYR A 129 -15.34 -3.28 6.26
N GLY A 130 -15.89 -3.35 7.48
CA GLY A 130 -17.34 -3.38 7.68
C GLY A 130 -18.04 -2.02 7.52
N LYS A 131 -17.30 -0.90 7.43
CA LYS A 131 -17.87 0.45 7.30
C LYS A 131 -17.05 1.29 6.33
N ILE A 132 -17.45 1.30 5.06
CA ILE A 132 -16.86 2.21 4.07
C ILE A 132 -17.34 3.65 4.34
N LYS A 133 -16.65 4.34 5.27
CA LYS A 133 -16.70 5.80 5.33
C LYS A 133 -15.75 6.36 4.27
N LYS A 134 -16.17 7.42 3.55
CA LYS A 134 -15.31 8.17 2.61
C LYS A 134 -14.22 8.94 3.36
N ASN A 135 -13.26 8.22 3.95
CA ASN A 135 -12.16 8.79 4.72
C ASN A 135 -11.03 9.33 3.83
N GLN A 136 -11.08 9.11 2.51
CA GLN A 136 -10.07 9.57 1.54
C GLN A 136 -9.89 11.09 1.50
N SER A 137 -10.91 11.86 1.92
CA SER A 137 -10.81 13.33 2.01
C SER A 137 -10.34 13.81 3.39
N THR A 138 -9.90 12.89 4.27
CA THR A 138 -9.36 13.27 5.59
C THR A 138 -7.96 13.85 5.39
N PRO A 139 -7.70 15.09 5.83
CA PRO A 139 -6.36 15.65 5.81
C PRO A 139 -5.37 14.74 6.54
N VAL A 140 -4.21 14.47 5.95
CA VAL A 140 -3.27 13.47 6.46
C VAL A 140 -2.78 13.75 7.88
N LYS A 141 -2.70 15.02 8.28
CA LYS A 141 -2.33 15.43 9.65
C LYS A 141 -3.40 15.07 10.70
N LYS A 142 -4.66 14.92 10.29
CA LYS A 142 -5.78 14.50 11.17
C LYS A 142 -5.90 12.98 11.28
N MET A 143 -5.13 12.22 10.50
CA MET A 143 -5.12 10.76 10.60
C MET A 143 -4.52 10.31 11.94
N SER A 144 -5.04 9.21 12.47
CA SER A 144 -4.62 8.63 13.74
C SER A 144 -3.12 8.32 13.74
N LEU A 145 -2.44 8.67 14.83
CA LEU A 145 -1.04 8.32 15.06
C LEU A 145 -0.93 6.84 15.46
N GLY A 146 -0.02 6.13 14.84
CA GLY A 146 0.32 4.74 15.12
C GLY A 146 1.76 4.60 15.63
N LYS A 147 2.32 3.40 15.47
CA LYS A 147 3.70 3.09 15.86
C LYS A 147 4.70 3.96 15.09
N TYR A 148 5.85 4.20 15.71
CA TYR A 148 6.95 5.01 15.14
C TYR A 148 6.52 6.43 14.68
N GLY A 149 5.42 6.95 15.24
CA GLY A 149 4.90 8.26 14.86
C GLY A 149 4.26 8.31 13.47
N LEU A 150 4.01 7.17 12.83
CA LEU A 150 3.38 7.07 11.50
C LEU A 150 1.87 7.29 11.61
N ARG A 151 1.31 8.12 10.74
CA ARG A 151 -0.11 8.44 10.67
C ARG A 151 -0.81 7.63 9.59
N GLY A 152 -2.04 7.23 9.90
CA GLY A 152 -2.96 6.69 8.88
C GLY A 152 -2.62 5.31 8.34
N MET A 153 -1.74 4.53 9.00
CA MET A 153 -1.37 3.18 8.55
C MET A 153 -2.59 2.22 8.44
N HIS A 154 -3.65 2.47 9.22
CA HIS A 154 -4.88 1.67 9.22
C HIS A 154 -6.13 2.54 9.17
N GLY A 155 -7.08 2.21 8.29
CA GLY A 155 -8.46 2.71 8.33
C GLY A 155 -8.78 3.96 7.51
N TYR A 156 -7.90 4.35 6.57
CA TYR A 156 -8.08 5.55 5.73
C TYR A 156 -8.06 5.22 4.24
N ILE A 157 -6.91 4.74 3.76
CA ILE A 157 -6.68 4.30 2.39
C ILE A 157 -5.82 3.04 2.40
N TRP A 158 -5.87 2.29 1.31
CA TRP A 158 -4.87 1.32 0.91
C TRP A 158 -3.61 2.02 0.41
N GLU A 159 -2.47 1.33 0.50
CA GLU A 159 -1.19 1.88 0.07
C GLU A 159 -0.44 0.90 -0.83
N TRP A 160 0.07 1.41 -1.95
CA TRP A 160 1.01 0.66 -2.79
C TRP A 160 2.29 0.32 -2.02
N VAL A 161 2.77 -0.89 -2.27
CA VAL A 161 4.06 -1.41 -1.84
C VAL A 161 4.85 -1.85 -3.08
N ASN A 162 6.16 -1.95 -2.95
CA ASN A 162 7.07 -2.22 -4.07
C ASN A 162 6.80 -3.58 -4.72
N ASP A 163 6.54 -4.59 -3.90
CA ASP A 163 6.36 -6.00 -4.27
C ASP A 163 4.90 -6.44 -4.10
N TYR A 164 3.94 -5.60 -4.54
CA TYR A 164 2.51 -5.85 -4.35
C TYR A 164 2.02 -7.19 -4.94
N ASN A 165 2.67 -7.70 -5.99
CA ASN A 165 2.33 -8.95 -6.66
C ASN A 165 3.28 -10.11 -6.32
N SER A 166 4.17 -9.97 -5.32
CA SER A 166 5.11 -11.04 -4.95
C SER A 166 4.47 -12.20 -4.20
N VAL A 167 3.24 -12.01 -3.70
CA VAL A 167 2.45 -13.05 -3.05
C VAL A 167 1.75 -13.85 -4.14
N LEU A 168 2.51 -14.75 -4.75
CA LEU A 168 2.01 -15.74 -5.70
C LEU A 168 1.31 -16.86 -4.93
N ILE A 169 -0.02 -16.78 -4.84
CA ILE A 169 -0.86 -17.93 -4.53
C ILE A 169 -1.15 -18.58 -5.88
N THR A 170 -0.25 -19.43 -6.36
CA THR A 170 -0.45 -20.13 -7.64
C THR A 170 -1.54 -21.18 -7.47
N ASN A 171 -2.49 -21.22 -8.41
CA ASN A 171 -3.55 -22.24 -8.51
C ASN A 171 -3.32 -23.07 -9.79
N ASP A 172 -2.15 -23.70 -9.92
CA ASP A 172 -1.86 -24.58 -11.05
C ASP A 172 -1.97 -26.05 -10.62
N SER A 173 -3.06 -26.69 -11.05
CA SER A 173 -3.33 -28.12 -10.88
C SER A 173 -2.29 -29.03 -11.56
N ARG A 174 -1.36 -28.47 -12.35
CA ARG A 174 -0.25 -29.20 -12.99
C ARG A 174 1.04 -29.17 -12.17
N SER A 175 1.09 -28.47 -11.05
CA SER A 175 2.30 -28.42 -10.21
C SER A 175 2.53 -29.77 -9.53
N THR A 176 3.61 -30.43 -9.93
CA THR A 176 4.06 -31.72 -9.41
C THR A 176 4.59 -31.56 -7.98
N SER A 177 3.82 -32.07 -7.01
CA SER A 177 4.18 -32.66 -5.69
C SER A 177 5.32 -32.09 -4.81
N SER A 178 5.92 -30.96 -5.16
CA SER A 178 6.96 -30.26 -4.38
C SER A 178 6.48 -28.93 -3.80
N ASP A 179 5.38 -28.37 -4.32
CA ASP A 179 4.74 -27.17 -3.78
C ASP A 179 3.41 -27.52 -3.09
N LYS A 180 3.50 -27.96 -1.83
CA LYS A 180 2.35 -28.32 -0.98
C LYS A 180 1.41 -27.15 -0.62
N MET A 181 1.58 -25.96 -1.21
CA MET A 181 0.75 -24.77 -0.94
C MET A 181 -0.04 -24.26 -2.16
N ASN A 182 0.06 -24.92 -3.31
CA ASN A 182 -0.44 -24.43 -4.61
C ASN A 182 -1.90 -24.81 -4.93
N GLY A 183 -2.64 -25.43 -4.00
CA GLY A 183 -4.02 -25.91 -4.22
C GLY A 183 -5.07 -25.26 -3.33
N LEU A 184 -4.72 -24.17 -2.66
CA LEU A 184 -5.33 -23.83 -1.38
C LEU A 184 -6.11 -22.52 -1.35
N PHE A 185 -6.50 -22.02 -2.52
CA PHE A 185 -7.35 -20.83 -2.65
C PHE A 185 -8.71 -21.01 -1.93
N CYS A 186 -9.30 -22.21 -2.01
CA CYS A 186 -10.44 -22.62 -1.20
C CYS A 186 -9.97 -23.46 0.00
N GLY A 187 -9.53 -22.81 1.07
CA GLY A 187 -9.40 -23.44 2.39
C GLY A 187 -8.00 -23.74 2.92
N GLY A 188 -6.91 -23.44 2.21
CA GLY A 188 -5.55 -23.59 2.77
C GLY A 188 -4.62 -22.39 2.59
N GLY A 189 -5.12 -21.23 2.19
CA GLY A 189 -4.42 -19.97 2.47
C GLY A 189 -4.06 -19.85 3.96
N SER A 190 -4.81 -20.54 4.83
CA SER A 190 -4.55 -20.78 6.25
C SER A 190 -3.34 -21.68 6.55
N LEU A 191 -2.96 -22.61 5.67
CA LEU A 191 -1.83 -23.52 5.92
C LEU A 191 -0.48 -22.79 5.83
N GLY A 192 -0.39 -21.77 4.97
CA GLY A 192 0.79 -20.90 4.85
C GLY A 192 0.75 -19.65 5.74
N SER A 193 -0.33 -19.44 6.51
CA SER A 193 -0.50 -18.20 7.28
C SER A 193 0.09 -18.28 8.69
N LYS A 194 0.57 -17.16 9.19
CA LYS A 194 1.02 -17.00 10.59
C LYS A 194 -0.12 -17.27 11.57
N ASP A 195 -1.32 -16.77 11.25
CA ASP A 195 -2.55 -16.88 12.05
C ASP A 195 -3.75 -17.04 11.11
N ALA A 196 -4.40 -18.20 11.14
CA ALA A 196 -5.55 -18.52 10.30
C ALA A 196 -6.82 -17.72 10.67
N SER A 197 -6.89 -17.14 11.87
CA SER A 197 -8.02 -16.32 12.32
C SER A 197 -7.91 -14.85 11.89
N ASN A 198 -6.74 -14.42 11.41
CA ASN A 198 -6.47 -13.03 11.06
C ASN A 198 -7.03 -12.67 9.67
N TYR A 199 -8.36 -12.57 9.58
CA TYR A 199 -9.10 -12.16 8.38
C TYR A 199 -8.61 -10.81 7.83
N ALA A 200 -8.18 -9.90 8.71
CA ALA A 200 -7.66 -8.59 8.30
C ALA A 200 -6.42 -8.72 7.41
N SER A 201 -5.49 -9.59 7.78
CA SER A 201 -4.31 -9.86 6.96
C SER A 201 -4.66 -10.60 5.67
N PHE A 202 -5.53 -11.61 5.70
CA PHE A 202 -5.98 -12.29 4.47
C PHE A 202 -6.56 -11.33 3.44
N MET A 203 -7.46 -10.43 3.87
CA MET A 203 -8.04 -9.42 2.98
C MET A 203 -6.98 -8.48 2.40
N ARG A 204 -5.97 -8.06 3.18
CA ARG A 204 -4.88 -7.23 2.65
C ARG A 204 -4.05 -7.94 1.59
N TYR A 205 -3.69 -9.20 1.85
CA TYR A 205 -2.88 -9.99 0.91
C TYR A 205 -3.68 -10.32 -0.35
N ALA A 206 -4.95 -10.73 -0.21
CA ALA A 206 -5.85 -10.95 -1.35
C ALA A 206 -6.06 -9.68 -2.19
N PHE A 207 -6.26 -8.53 -1.53
CA PHE A 207 -6.36 -7.24 -2.23
C PHE A 207 -5.09 -6.96 -3.04
N ARG A 208 -3.89 -7.13 -2.45
CA ARG A 208 -2.61 -6.91 -3.15
C ARG A 208 -2.41 -7.85 -4.34
N SER A 209 -2.69 -9.15 -4.17
CA SER A 209 -2.56 -10.16 -5.23
C SER A 209 -3.51 -9.92 -6.40
N GLY A 210 -4.64 -9.24 -6.19
CA GLY A 210 -5.59 -8.88 -7.26
C GLY A 210 -5.24 -7.61 -8.04
N LEU A 211 -4.18 -6.88 -7.67
CA LEU A 211 -3.79 -5.63 -8.33
C LEU A 211 -2.89 -5.91 -9.54
N ASP A 212 -3.10 -5.14 -10.61
CA ASP A 212 -2.15 -4.93 -11.69
C ASP A 212 -1.47 -3.55 -11.49
N GLY A 213 -0.21 -3.41 -11.92
CA GLY A 213 0.57 -2.20 -11.68
C GLY A 213 -0.03 -0.94 -12.33
N LYS A 214 -0.82 -1.09 -13.40
CA LYS A 214 -1.52 0.04 -14.04
C LYS A 214 -2.85 0.40 -13.38
N TYR A 215 -3.40 -0.49 -12.55
CA TYR A 215 -4.72 -0.28 -11.94
C TYR A 215 -4.72 0.91 -11.00
N THR A 216 -5.87 1.57 -10.92
CA THR A 216 -6.09 2.66 -9.99
C THR A 216 -7.38 2.44 -9.20
N TYR A 217 -7.39 2.86 -7.93
CA TYR A 217 -8.54 2.69 -7.06
C TYR A 217 -8.76 3.92 -6.19
N SER A 218 -10.02 4.22 -5.91
CA SER A 218 -10.45 5.46 -5.23
C SER A 218 -10.02 5.55 -3.77
N LEU A 219 -9.62 4.42 -3.17
CA LEU A 219 -9.03 4.34 -1.83
C LEU A 219 -7.59 3.82 -1.87
N LEU A 220 -6.89 3.84 -3.00
CA LEU A 220 -5.51 3.37 -3.13
C LEU A 220 -4.56 4.54 -3.40
N GLY A 221 -3.71 4.82 -2.42
CA GLY A 221 -2.63 5.80 -2.49
C GLY A 221 -1.29 5.14 -2.20
N PHE A 222 -0.35 5.88 -1.61
CA PHE A 222 0.98 5.38 -1.26
C PHE A 222 1.72 6.32 -0.32
N ARG A 223 2.85 5.85 0.20
CA ARG A 223 3.86 6.64 0.93
C ARG A 223 5.26 6.20 0.53
N CYS A 224 6.25 7.07 0.64
CA CYS A 224 7.62 6.73 0.28
C CYS A 224 8.45 6.36 1.51
N ILE A 225 9.52 5.61 1.26
CA ILE A 225 10.58 5.33 2.22
C ILE A 225 11.95 5.62 1.63
N LYS A 226 12.94 5.81 2.51
CA LYS A 226 14.36 5.96 2.17
C LYS A 226 15.17 5.01 3.04
N ASN A 227 16.18 4.40 2.45
CA ASN A 227 17.19 3.69 3.22
C ASN A 227 17.94 4.68 4.11
N MET A 228 18.45 4.20 5.24
CA MET A 228 19.34 4.97 6.12
C MET A 228 20.74 5.09 5.52
#